data_AF-A0A813MQ51-F1
#
_entry.id   AF-A0A813MQ51-F1
#
_cell.length_a   1.000
_cell.length_b   1.000
_cell.length_c   1.000
_cell.angle_alpha   90.00
_cell.angle_beta   90.00
_cell.angle_gamma   90.00
#
_symmetry.space_group_name_H-M   'P 1'
#
loop_
_entity.id
_entity.type
_entity.pdbx_description
1 polymer ?
#
loop_
_entity_poly.entity_id
_entity_poly.type
_entity_poly.pdbx_seq_one_letter_code
_entity_poly.pdbx_strand_id
1 'polypeptide(L)'
;MPKEKSKKSKAPKIDYFEAITTYKINLKEKELQEANEELNKLVERNFYLKERNDRLNQAKEQNIRKALQDYKNYTNEINSRKRCERDDVLCELKNLWAFKESLDKDLLEIRKDIKNTEKEISKSKRNLKYWHDFRKSGSDELEAQIYLLKKELADMNENYEIISNTLRNSTKSTIDQIKRNTEDVIEKKNKIVAEKCLKFLDKDSIEMSRENEWTKEKISVFSKELNVLQEYVADLEQENIKLMAYLFECNSQEVSIIRSVISNQFLDNDNLEENSIMNVDLNQLESVRPKSALDLTIKKLKEIELKYTNNDEISRREYDSNDEQDYDDAKPNQKKLYLDGHKKELIRQSSVTDEEYQAQHNTGEFWPITQEMLNSILKSK
;
A
#
# COMPACT_ATOMS: atom_id res chain seq x y z
N MET A 1 -32.63 -120.42 21.29
CA MET A 1 -32.37 -121.42 22.35
C MET A 1 -30.86 -121.49 22.56
N PRO A 2 -30.32 -121.71 23.78
CA PRO A 2 -30.95 -121.90 25.10
C PRO A 2 -30.47 -120.87 26.17
N LYS A 3 -31.40 -120.36 26.99
CA LYS A 3 -31.63 -120.66 28.43
C LYS A 3 -30.60 -120.00 29.37
N GLU A 4 -31.03 -118.93 30.05
CA GLU A 4 -31.42 -118.91 31.48
C GLU A 4 -30.21 -119.16 32.41
N LYS A 5 -29.93 -118.33 33.40
CA LYS A 5 -30.85 -118.06 34.52
C LYS A 5 -30.61 -116.71 35.18
N SER A 6 -31.75 -116.12 35.48
CA SER A 6 -32.01 -115.12 36.51
C SER A 6 -31.21 -115.32 37.82
N LYS A 7 -30.80 -114.20 38.43
CA LYS A 7 -31.16 -113.88 39.82
C LYS A 7 -31.06 -112.38 40.06
N LYS A 8 -32.22 -111.79 40.35
CA LYS A 8 -32.42 -110.42 40.84
C LYS A 8 -32.24 -110.40 42.37
N SER A 9 -31.60 -109.37 42.88
CA SER A 9 -31.97 -108.70 44.14
C SER A 9 -31.31 -107.33 44.18
N LYS A 10 -32.09 -106.28 43.87
CA LYS A 10 -32.73 -105.33 44.82
C LYS A 10 -31.76 -104.24 45.28
N ALA A 11 -31.99 -103.02 44.77
CA ALA A 11 -31.26 -101.81 45.15
C ALA A 11 -31.54 -101.42 46.61
N PRO A 12 -30.55 -100.97 47.39
CA PRO A 12 -30.66 -100.82 48.83
C PRO A 12 -31.12 -99.41 49.26
N LYS A 13 -31.76 -99.37 50.43
CA LYS A 13 -31.89 -98.17 51.27
C LYS A 13 -30.48 -97.71 51.62
N ILE A 14 -30.09 -96.52 51.16
CA ILE A 14 -28.73 -95.99 51.37
C ILE A 14 -28.53 -95.80 52.88
N ASP A 15 -27.56 -96.54 53.41
CA ASP A 15 -27.16 -96.54 54.82
C ASP A 15 -26.34 -95.27 55.12
N TYR A 16 -26.52 -94.64 56.28
CA TYR A 16 -25.81 -93.41 56.65
C TYR A 16 -24.28 -93.62 56.68
N PHE A 17 -23.84 -94.84 57.01
CA PHE A 17 -22.44 -95.25 56.89
C PHE A 17 -21.96 -95.33 55.43
N GLU A 18 -22.82 -95.71 54.49
CA GLU A 18 -22.56 -95.72 53.05
C GLU A 18 -22.41 -94.28 52.50
N ALA A 19 -23.19 -93.32 52.99
CA ALA A 19 -23.06 -91.91 52.63
C ALA A 19 -21.74 -91.27 53.15
N ILE A 20 -21.31 -91.61 54.37
CA ILE A 20 -20.03 -91.10 54.92
C ILE A 20 -18.83 -91.73 54.22
N THR A 21 -18.88 -93.02 53.92
CA THR A 21 -17.79 -93.71 53.21
C THR A 21 -17.67 -93.21 51.78
N THR A 22 -18.78 -93.03 51.07
CA THR A 22 -18.77 -92.41 49.73
C THR A 22 -18.25 -90.98 49.75
N TYR A 23 -18.58 -90.16 50.76
CA TYR A 23 -17.98 -88.82 50.90
C TYR A 23 -16.46 -88.89 51.12
N LYS A 24 -15.98 -89.80 51.97
CA LYS A 24 -14.52 -90.00 52.20
C LYS A 24 -13.82 -90.51 50.94
N ILE A 25 -14.45 -91.40 50.19
CA ILE A 25 -13.95 -91.88 48.88
C ILE A 25 -13.88 -90.69 47.91
N ASN A 26 -14.94 -89.90 47.78
CA ASN A 26 -14.96 -88.72 46.92
C ASN A 26 -13.90 -87.67 47.31
N LEU A 27 -13.61 -87.49 48.61
CA LEU A 27 -12.54 -86.61 49.07
C LEU A 27 -11.17 -87.13 48.61
N LYS A 28 -10.92 -88.43 48.76
CA LYS A 28 -9.68 -89.06 48.30
C LYS A 28 -9.57 -89.12 46.78
N GLU A 29 -10.66 -89.29 46.07
CA GLU A 29 -10.70 -89.19 44.61
C GLU A 29 -10.40 -87.77 44.13
N LYS A 30 -10.89 -86.73 44.83
CA LYS A 30 -10.51 -85.34 44.54
C LYS A 30 -9.03 -85.07 44.82
N GLU A 31 -8.50 -85.52 45.96
CA GLU A 31 -7.07 -85.40 46.26
C GLU A 31 -6.21 -86.14 45.21
N LEU A 32 -6.63 -87.33 44.78
CA LEU A 32 -5.97 -88.08 43.71
C LEU A 32 -6.09 -87.37 42.36
N GLN A 33 -7.23 -86.75 42.06
CA GLN A 33 -7.42 -85.98 40.84
C GLN A 33 -6.49 -84.76 40.81
N GLU A 34 -6.42 -83.99 41.91
CA GLU A 34 -5.52 -82.84 42.04
C GLU A 34 -4.05 -83.27 41.89
N ALA A 35 -3.65 -84.37 42.54
CA ALA A 35 -2.30 -84.94 42.42
C ALA A 35 -2.00 -85.42 40.99
N ASN A 36 -2.98 -86.00 40.30
CA ASN A 36 -2.84 -86.46 38.92
C ASN A 36 -2.76 -85.28 37.93
N GLU A 37 -3.52 -84.21 38.16
CA GLU A 37 -3.41 -82.96 37.41
C GLU A 37 -2.03 -82.30 37.60
N GLU A 38 -1.50 -82.31 38.82
CA GLU A 38 -0.13 -81.84 39.10
C GLU A 38 0.91 -82.72 38.41
N LEU A 39 0.77 -84.04 38.48
CA LEU A 39 1.64 -85.00 37.80
C LEU A 39 1.65 -84.75 36.28
N ASN A 40 0.49 -84.55 35.67
CA ASN A 40 0.39 -84.25 34.24
C ASN A 40 1.08 -82.92 33.88
N LYS A 41 0.90 -81.86 34.68
CA LYS A 41 1.62 -80.58 34.51
C LYS A 41 3.13 -80.76 34.59
N LEU A 42 3.61 -81.61 35.51
CA LEU A 42 5.04 -81.90 35.65
C LEU A 42 5.57 -82.71 34.46
N VAL A 43 4.80 -83.66 33.94
CA VAL A 43 5.16 -84.45 32.75
C VAL A 43 5.23 -83.56 31.51
N GLU A 44 4.24 -82.70 31.28
CA GLU A 44 4.25 -81.71 30.20
C GLU A 44 5.45 -80.77 30.33
N ARG A 45 5.70 -80.24 31.54
CA ARG A 45 6.86 -79.39 31.79
C ARG A 45 8.18 -80.11 31.51
N ASN A 46 8.30 -81.38 31.90
CA ASN A 46 9.48 -82.19 31.62
C ASN A 46 9.69 -82.39 30.11
N PHE A 47 8.61 -82.65 29.38
CA PHE A 47 8.63 -82.77 27.93
C PHE A 47 9.11 -81.48 27.26
N TYR A 48 8.55 -80.32 27.62
CA TYR A 48 8.98 -79.01 27.10
C TYR A 48 10.44 -78.70 27.43
N LEU A 49 10.91 -79.06 28.62
CA LEU A 49 12.31 -78.86 29.01
C LEU A 49 13.26 -79.73 28.20
N LYS A 50 12.88 -80.98 27.91
CA LYS A 50 13.67 -81.87 27.03
C LYS A 50 13.74 -81.32 25.61
N GLU A 51 12.60 -80.96 25.02
CA GLU A 51 12.56 -80.40 23.67
C GLU A 51 13.38 -79.09 23.57
N ARG A 52 13.28 -78.21 24.58
CA ARG A 52 14.09 -77.00 24.66
C ARG A 52 15.58 -77.32 24.74
N ASN A 53 15.97 -78.33 25.53
CA ASN A 53 17.36 -78.73 25.66
C ASN A 53 17.91 -79.31 24.35
N ASP A 54 17.12 -80.10 23.64
CA ASP A 54 17.50 -80.66 22.34
C ASP A 54 17.70 -79.56 21.29
N ARG A 55 16.78 -78.59 21.21
CA ARG A 55 16.93 -77.40 20.35
C ARG A 55 18.18 -76.60 20.72
N LEU A 56 18.45 -76.43 22.01
CA LEU A 56 19.65 -75.72 22.48
C LEU A 56 20.94 -76.45 22.09
N ASN A 57 20.96 -77.78 22.22
CA ASN A 57 22.11 -78.59 21.85
C ASN A 57 22.36 -78.57 20.33
N GLN A 58 21.31 -78.66 19.52
CA GLN A 58 21.42 -78.49 18.06
C GLN A 58 21.96 -77.10 17.68
N ALA A 59 21.47 -76.04 18.33
CA ALA A 59 21.97 -74.68 18.09
C ALA A 59 23.45 -74.53 18.49
N LYS A 60 23.85 -75.09 19.63
CA LYS A 60 25.25 -75.13 20.06
C LYS A 60 26.13 -75.86 19.04
N GLU A 61 25.69 -77.02 18.56
CA GLU A 61 26.44 -77.79 17.57
C GLU A 61 26.58 -77.04 16.24
N GLN A 62 25.51 -76.39 15.77
CA GLN A 62 25.56 -75.54 14.58
C GLN A 62 26.53 -74.36 14.75
N ASN A 63 26.52 -73.71 15.90
CA ASN A 63 27.44 -72.60 16.18
C ASN A 63 28.90 -73.06 16.23
N ILE A 64 29.17 -74.22 16.85
CA ILE A 64 30.53 -74.80 16.86
C ILE A 64 30.98 -75.12 15.43
N ARG A 65 30.12 -75.72 14.61
CA ARG A 65 30.44 -76.02 13.20
C ARG A 65 30.74 -74.75 12.39
N LYS A 66 29.96 -73.68 12.58
CA LYS A 66 30.21 -72.38 11.94
C LYS A 66 31.56 -71.81 12.37
N ALA A 67 31.85 -71.77 13.67
CA ALA A 67 33.12 -71.27 14.18
C ALA A 67 34.33 -72.05 13.64
N LEU A 68 34.21 -73.38 13.53
CA LEU A 68 35.26 -74.22 12.93
C LEU A 68 35.44 -73.93 11.43
N GLN A 69 34.35 -73.69 10.71
CA GLN A 69 34.40 -73.32 9.30
C GLN A 69 35.05 -71.94 9.10
N ASP A 70 34.68 -70.95 9.92
CA ASP A 70 35.25 -69.60 9.88
C ASP A 70 36.76 -69.64 10.17
N TYR A 71 37.17 -70.43 11.18
CA TYR A 71 38.58 -70.64 11.48
C TYR A 71 39.31 -71.27 10.28
N LYS A 72 38.73 -72.30 9.66
CA LYS A 72 39.32 -72.93 8.48
C LYS A 72 39.45 -71.95 7.31
N ASN A 73 38.42 -71.14 7.05
CA ASN A 73 38.44 -70.11 6.02
C ASN A 73 39.56 -69.10 6.28
N TYR A 74 39.66 -68.58 7.51
CA TYR A 74 40.72 -67.65 7.92
C TYR A 74 42.13 -68.25 7.76
N THR A 75 42.33 -69.51 8.16
CA THR A 75 43.63 -70.18 7.95
C THR A 75 43.96 -70.36 6.47
N ASN A 76 42.97 -70.68 5.64
CA ASN A 76 43.15 -70.79 4.20
C ASN A 76 43.48 -69.42 3.59
N GLU A 77 42.83 -68.34 4.02
CA GLU A 77 43.14 -66.98 3.57
C GLU A 77 44.58 -66.58 3.93
N ILE A 78 45.02 -66.87 5.16
CA ILE A 78 46.41 -66.60 5.57
C ILE A 78 47.40 -67.42 4.73
N ASN A 79 47.14 -68.71 4.54
CA ASN A 79 48.01 -69.58 3.76
C ASN A 79 48.01 -69.24 2.26
N SER A 80 46.89 -68.69 1.75
CA SER A 80 46.76 -68.28 0.34
C SER A 80 47.33 -66.88 0.07
N ARG A 81 47.52 -66.06 1.10
CA ARG A 81 48.19 -64.76 0.95
C ARG A 81 49.64 -65.01 0.54
N LYS A 82 50.00 -64.52 -0.65
CA LYS A 82 51.39 -64.52 -1.11
C LYS A 82 52.27 -63.79 -0.10
N ARG A 83 53.44 -64.35 0.20
CA ARG A 83 54.42 -63.74 1.10
C ARG A 83 54.89 -62.43 0.46
N CYS A 84 54.49 -61.29 1.02
CA CYS A 84 54.87 -59.98 0.50
C CYS A 84 56.40 -59.85 0.48
N GLU A 85 56.93 -59.44 -0.66
CA GLU A 85 58.36 -59.15 -0.78
C GLU A 85 58.65 -57.80 -0.15
N ARG A 86 59.93 -57.57 0.20
CA ARG A 86 60.36 -56.30 0.82
C ARG A 86 60.04 -55.11 -0.07
N ASP A 87 60.15 -55.28 -1.38
CA ASP A 87 59.95 -54.20 -2.35
C ASP A 87 58.47 -53.82 -2.49
N ASP A 88 57.54 -54.78 -2.39
CA ASP A 88 56.10 -54.50 -2.36
C ASP A 88 55.74 -53.63 -1.15
N VAL A 89 56.30 -53.95 0.02
CA VAL A 89 56.08 -53.17 1.25
C VAL A 89 56.64 -51.75 1.11
N LEU A 90 57.79 -51.58 0.46
CA LEU A 90 58.37 -50.26 0.22
C LEU A 90 57.54 -49.45 -0.79
N CYS A 91 56.99 -50.07 -1.82
CA CYS A 91 56.08 -49.42 -2.77
C CYS A 91 54.79 -48.96 -2.09
N GLU A 92 54.15 -49.83 -1.29
CA GLU A 92 52.95 -49.45 -0.53
C GLU A 92 53.24 -48.35 0.49
N LEU A 93 54.38 -48.39 1.16
CA LEU A 93 54.77 -47.33 2.08
C LEU A 93 54.96 -45.99 1.36
N LYS A 94 55.59 -45.98 0.18
CA LYS A 94 55.70 -44.77 -0.65
C LYS A 94 54.33 -44.24 -1.09
N ASN A 95 53.43 -45.13 -1.51
CA ASN A 95 52.07 -44.77 -1.90
C ASN A 95 51.31 -44.16 -0.72
N LEU A 96 51.40 -44.76 0.47
CA LEU A 96 50.81 -44.23 1.69
C LEU A 96 51.38 -42.86 2.07
N TRP A 97 52.68 -42.64 1.85
CA TRP A 97 53.31 -41.35 2.11
C TRP A 97 52.85 -40.28 1.12
N ALA A 98 52.78 -40.61 -0.18
CA ALA A 98 52.26 -39.71 -1.21
C ALA A 98 50.79 -39.36 -0.96
N PHE A 99 49.98 -40.36 -0.55
CA PHE A 99 48.58 -40.16 -0.19
C PHE A 99 48.43 -39.28 1.06
N LYS A 100 49.27 -39.48 2.07
CA LYS A 100 49.29 -38.60 3.24
C LYS A 100 49.65 -37.17 2.84
N GLU A 101 50.64 -36.99 1.97
CA GLU A 101 51.05 -35.67 1.48
C GLU A 101 49.94 -34.99 0.66
N SER A 102 49.19 -35.74 -0.16
CA SER A 102 48.03 -35.18 -0.87
C SER A 102 46.93 -34.75 0.11
N LEU A 103 46.61 -35.56 1.11
CA LEU A 103 45.64 -35.19 2.14
C LEU A 103 46.08 -33.94 2.93
N ASP A 104 47.37 -33.83 3.24
CA ASP A 104 47.90 -32.64 3.93
C ASP A 104 47.76 -31.37 3.06
N LYS A 105 47.94 -31.49 1.73
CA LYS A 105 47.70 -30.38 0.78
C LYS A 105 46.22 -30.00 0.73
N ASP A 106 45.32 -30.97 0.62
CA ASP A 106 43.87 -30.74 0.60
C ASP A 106 43.41 -30.07 1.90
N LEU A 107 43.93 -30.50 3.05
CA LEU A 107 43.66 -29.88 4.36
C LEU A 107 44.13 -28.42 4.41
N LEU A 108 45.26 -28.10 3.79
CA LEU A 108 45.75 -26.72 3.71
C LEU A 108 44.87 -25.85 2.81
N GLU A 109 44.39 -26.39 1.69
CA GLU A 109 43.47 -25.70 0.78
C GLU A 109 42.12 -25.43 1.46
N ILE A 110 41.51 -26.44 2.08
CA ILE A 110 40.26 -26.29 2.85
C ILE A 110 40.43 -25.25 3.96
N ARG A 111 41.57 -25.25 4.67
CA ARG A 111 41.84 -24.22 5.70
C ARG A 111 41.95 -22.82 5.11
N LYS A 112 42.50 -22.68 3.91
CA LYS A 112 42.58 -21.39 3.21
C LYS A 112 41.18 -20.91 2.81
N ASP A 113 40.34 -21.82 2.33
CA ASP A 113 38.96 -21.52 1.93
C ASP A 113 38.08 -21.14 3.12
N ILE A 114 38.21 -21.85 4.25
CA ILE A 114 37.56 -21.47 5.51
C ILE A 114 37.98 -20.05 5.91
N LYS A 115 39.27 -19.73 5.87
CA LYS A 115 39.75 -18.37 6.21
C LYS A 115 39.24 -17.30 5.25
N ASN A 116 39.10 -17.61 3.96
CA ASN A 116 38.58 -16.68 2.97
C ASN A 116 37.08 -16.43 3.17
N THR A 117 36.31 -17.49 3.35
CA THR A 117 34.86 -17.41 3.62
C THR A 117 34.58 -16.69 4.95
N GLU A 118 35.36 -16.92 6.01
CA GLU A 118 35.26 -16.17 7.27
C GLU A 118 35.50 -14.66 7.09
N LYS A 119 36.46 -14.28 6.23
CA LYS A 119 36.70 -12.87 5.90
C LYS A 119 35.52 -12.26 5.15
N GLU A 120 34.94 -12.99 4.19
CA GLU A 120 33.77 -12.55 3.44
C GLU A 120 32.54 -12.40 4.35
N ILE A 121 32.29 -13.38 5.22
CA ILE A 121 31.24 -13.33 6.24
C ILE A 121 31.45 -12.11 7.14
N SER A 122 32.69 -11.86 7.57
CA SER A 122 33.00 -10.69 8.41
C SER A 122 32.76 -9.36 7.69
N LYS A 123 33.08 -9.27 6.40
CA LYS A 123 32.77 -8.08 5.57
C LYS A 123 31.26 -7.91 5.40
N SER A 124 30.55 -8.98 5.06
CA SER A 124 29.09 -8.97 4.91
C SER A 124 28.38 -8.56 6.20
N LYS A 125 28.82 -9.07 7.36
CA LYS A 125 28.30 -8.65 8.68
C LYS A 125 28.53 -7.17 8.95
N ARG A 126 29.68 -6.60 8.59
CA ARG A 126 29.94 -5.15 8.72
C ARG A 126 29.02 -4.34 7.82
N ASN A 127 28.83 -4.76 6.57
CA ASN A 127 27.92 -4.10 5.63
C ASN A 127 26.47 -4.15 6.12
N LEU A 128 26.01 -5.31 6.60
CA LEU A 128 24.67 -5.46 7.17
C LEU A 128 24.48 -4.55 8.38
N LYS A 129 25.48 -4.45 9.26
CA LYS A 129 25.44 -3.53 10.39
C LYS A 129 25.35 -2.07 9.92
N TYR A 130 26.18 -1.68 8.95
CA TYR A 130 26.14 -0.34 8.36
C TYR A 130 24.75 -0.02 7.78
N TRP A 131 24.17 -0.91 6.97
CA TRP A 131 22.85 -0.70 6.38
C TRP A 131 21.73 -0.66 7.40
N HIS A 132 21.82 -1.47 8.45
CA HIS A 132 20.87 -1.45 9.54
C HIS A 132 20.95 -0.15 10.35
N ASP A 133 22.17 0.33 10.63
CA ASP A 133 22.37 1.60 11.35
C ASP A 133 21.93 2.79 10.47
N PHE A 134 22.26 2.76 9.16
CA PHE A 134 21.75 3.72 8.19
C PHE A 134 20.22 3.73 8.13
N ARG A 135 19.57 2.57 8.08
CA ARG A 135 18.11 2.49 8.08
C ARG A 135 17.47 3.05 9.35
N LYS A 136 18.13 2.91 10.50
CA LYS A 136 17.59 3.33 11.80
C LYS A 136 17.78 4.80 12.12
N SER A 137 18.90 5.40 11.70
CA SER A 137 19.20 6.80 12.04
C SER A 137 19.53 7.64 10.81
N GLY A 138 20.31 7.10 9.87
CA GLY A 138 20.68 7.82 8.65
C GLY A 138 19.48 8.15 7.76
N SER A 139 18.47 7.28 7.72
CA SER A 139 17.22 7.49 6.98
C SER A 139 16.46 8.69 7.52
N ASP A 140 16.29 8.77 8.84
CA ASP A 140 15.54 9.84 9.49
C ASP A 140 16.25 11.19 9.34
N GLU A 141 17.59 11.21 9.42
CA GLU A 141 18.40 12.41 9.19
C GLU A 141 18.28 12.90 7.75
N LEU A 142 18.35 12.00 6.76
CA LEU A 142 18.18 12.34 5.35
C LEU A 142 16.75 12.78 5.05
N GLU A 143 15.74 12.14 5.65
CA GLU A 143 14.35 12.53 5.50
C GLU A 143 14.09 13.93 6.06
N ALA A 144 14.65 14.24 7.24
CA ALA A 144 14.59 15.58 7.81
C ALA A 144 15.27 16.62 6.92
N GLN A 145 16.44 16.30 6.34
CA GLN A 145 17.13 17.18 5.40
C GLN A 145 16.32 17.40 4.12
N ILE A 146 15.74 16.34 3.55
CA ILE A 146 14.88 16.43 2.37
C ILE A 146 13.65 17.27 2.67
N TYR A 147 13.03 17.08 3.83
CA TYR A 147 11.87 17.87 4.25
C TYR A 147 12.23 19.36 4.36
N LEU A 148 13.36 19.68 4.98
CA LEU A 148 13.84 21.06 5.12
C LEU A 148 14.11 21.70 3.75
N LEU A 149 14.81 21.00 2.84
CA LEU A 149 15.07 21.48 1.49
C LEU A 149 13.78 21.68 0.68
N LYS A 150 12.81 20.78 0.81
CA LYS A 150 11.49 20.93 0.17
C LYS A 150 10.76 22.15 0.69
N LYS A 151 10.83 22.41 2.00
CA LYS A 151 10.25 23.60 2.61
C LYS A 151 10.93 24.88 2.11
N GLU A 152 12.26 24.91 2.10
CA GLU A 152 13.02 26.05 1.57
C GLU A 152 12.69 26.35 0.10
N LEU A 153 12.51 25.30 -0.72
CA LEU A 153 12.10 25.45 -2.12
C LEU A 153 10.68 26.04 -2.23
N ALA A 154 9.74 25.56 -1.41
CA ALA A 154 8.39 26.10 -1.37
C ALA A 154 8.38 27.59 -0.95
N ASP A 155 9.11 27.93 0.11
CA ASP A 155 9.25 29.31 0.60
C ASP A 155 9.91 30.22 -0.46
N MET A 156 10.92 29.71 -1.17
CA MET A 156 11.56 30.44 -2.28
C MET A 156 10.61 30.68 -3.44
N ASN A 157 9.77 29.69 -3.78
CA ASN A 157 8.79 29.81 -4.85
C ASN A 157 7.67 30.80 -4.49
N GLU A 158 7.18 30.77 -3.25
CA GLU A 158 6.21 31.76 -2.76
C GLU A 158 6.80 33.17 -2.80
N ASN A 159 8.03 33.34 -2.32
CA ASN A 159 8.73 34.63 -2.39
C ASN A 159 8.92 35.10 -3.83
N TYR A 160 9.25 34.20 -4.76
CA TYR A 160 9.36 34.52 -6.17
C TYR A 160 8.02 35.02 -6.74
N GLU A 161 6.92 34.35 -6.44
CA GLU A 161 5.58 34.77 -6.87
C GLU A 161 5.19 36.13 -6.28
N ILE A 162 5.48 36.38 -5.01
CA ILE A 162 5.25 37.69 -4.38
C ILE A 162 6.06 38.78 -5.07
N ILE A 163 7.36 38.55 -5.30
CA ILE A 163 8.24 39.51 -5.97
C ILE A 163 7.78 39.74 -7.42
N SER A 164 7.45 38.68 -8.15
CA SER A 164 6.94 38.74 -9.51
C SER A 164 5.66 39.59 -9.59
N ASN A 165 4.69 39.33 -8.70
CA ASN A 165 3.44 40.08 -8.65
C ASN A 165 3.64 41.54 -8.24
N THR A 166 4.49 41.82 -7.26
CA THR A 166 4.79 43.20 -6.85
C THR A 166 5.49 43.98 -7.97
N LEU A 167 6.45 43.38 -8.68
CA LEU A 167 7.09 43.97 -9.85
C LEU A 167 6.09 44.18 -10.99
N ARG A 168 5.22 43.20 -11.27
CA ARG A 168 4.17 43.31 -12.30
C ARG A 168 3.17 44.41 -11.99
N ASN A 169 2.78 44.56 -10.73
CA ASN A 169 1.89 45.64 -10.29
C ASN A 169 2.57 47.01 -10.34
N SER A 170 3.83 47.09 -9.91
CA SER A 170 4.64 48.32 -10.00
C SER A 170 4.86 48.78 -11.44
N THR A 171 5.21 47.85 -12.34
CA THR A 171 5.35 48.14 -13.78
C THR A 171 4.03 48.56 -14.41
N LYS A 172 2.91 47.90 -14.07
CA LYS A 172 1.58 48.33 -14.53
C LYS A 172 1.24 49.74 -14.04
N SER A 173 1.46 50.02 -12.75
CA SER A 173 1.20 51.32 -12.15
C SER A 173 2.05 52.43 -12.79
N THR A 174 3.33 52.17 -13.05
CA THR A 174 4.22 53.13 -13.71
C THR A 174 3.83 53.36 -15.17
N ILE A 175 3.43 52.31 -15.91
CA ILE A 175 2.89 52.43 -17.26
C ILE A 175 1.63 53.29 -17.27
N ASP A 176 0.69 53.03 -16.36
CA ASP A 176 -0.57 53.79 -16.28
C ASP A 176 -0.32 55.24 -15.89
N GLN A 177 0.65 55.51 -15.01
CA GLN A 177 1.07 56.86 -14.67
C GLN A 177 1.71 57.58 -15.88
N ILE A 178 2.57 56.90 -16.64
CA ILE A 178 3.17 57.45 -17.87
C ILE A 178 2.07 57.75 -18.89
N LYS A 179 1.10 56.85 -19.09
CA LYS A 179 -0.03 57.07 -19.99
C LYS A 179 -0.82 58.31 -19.62
N ARG A 180 -1.26 58.43 -18.36
CA ARG A 180 -1.98 59.60 -17.85
C ARG A 180 -1.18 60.89 -18.03
N ASN A 181 0.10 60.88 -17.64
CA ASN A 181 0.97 62.03 -17.83
C ASN A 181 1.14 62.41 -19.30
N THR A 182 1.21 61.42 -20.20
CA THR A 182 1.34 61.65 -21.64
C THR A 182 0.04 62.21 -22.22
N GLU A 183 -1.12 61.69 -21.82
CA GLU A 183 -2.44 62.21 -22.17
C GLU A 183 -2.59 63.67 -21.71
N ASP A 184 -2.24 63.99 -20.46
CA ASP A 184 -2.27 65.35 -19.92
C ASP A 184 -1.38 66.31 -20.71
N VAL A 185 -0.17 65.86 -21.10
CA VAL A 185 0.75 66.67 -21.91
C VAL A 185 0.21 66.88 -23.32
N ILE A 186 -0.37 65.84 -23.93
CA ILE A 186 -1.03 65.94 -25.24
C ILE A 186 -2.20 66.91 -25.17
N GLU A 187 -3.05 66.83 -24.15
CA GLU A 187 -4.20 67.71 -23.98
C GLU A 187 -3.76 69.18 -23.81
N LYS A 188 -2.75 69.44 -22.97
CA LYS A 188 -2.17 70.78 -22.81
C LYS A 188 -1.60 71.31 -24.12
N LYS A 189 -0.88 70.49 -24.89
CA LYS A 189 -0.36 70.91 -26.20
C LYS A 189 -1.48 71.15 -27.21
N ASN A 190 -2.51 70.32 -27.24
CA ASN A 190 -3.68 70.50 -28.09
C ASN A 190 -4.40 71.81 -27.77
N LYS A 191 -4.57 72.16 -26.49
CA LYS A 191 -5.11 73.46 -26.05
C LYS A 191 -4.26 74.63 -26.56
N ILE A 192 -2.94 74.58 -26.38
CA ILE A 192 -2.03 75.63 -26.87
C ILE A 192 -2.09 75.75 -28.40
N VAL A 193 -2.14 74.63 -29.12
CA VAL A 193 -2.27 74.63 -30.59
C VAL A 193 -3.61 75.21 -31.01
N ALA A 194 -4.72 74.82 -30.36
CA ALA A 194 -6.05 75.36 -30.61
C ALA A 194 -6.09 76.89 -30.39
N GLU A 195 -5.54 77.38 -29.27
CA GLU A 195 -5.43 78.81 -28.99
C GLU A 195 -4.59 79.56 -30.04
N LYS A 196 -3.49 78.96 -30.51
CA LYS A 196 -2.68 79.54 -31.59
C LYS A 196 -3.44 79.55 -32.91
N CYS A 197 -4.12 78.47 -33.29
CA CYS A 197 -4.94 78.38 -34.49
C CYS A 197 -6.07 79.41 -34.47
N LEU A 198 -6.75 79.60 -33.34
CA LEU A 198 -7.79 80.62 -33.18
C LEU A 198 -7.29 82.03 -33.45
N LYS A 199 -6.02 82.35 -33.16
CA LYS A 199 -5.43 83.67 -33.47
C LYS A 199 -5.19 83.91 -34.96
N PHE A 200 -5.16 82.86 -35.78
CA PHE A 200 -4.95 82.95 -37.23
C PHE A 200 -6.24 82.78 -38.04
N LEU A 201 -7.38 82.57 -37.39
CA LEU A 201 -8.69 82.37 -38.04
C LEU A 201 -9.47 83.68 -38.20
N ASP A 202 -10.29 83.77 -39.24
CA ASP A 202 -11.20 84.88 -39.48
C ASP A 202 -12.29 84.96 -38.40
N LYS A 203 -12.83 86.17 -38.19
CA LYS A 203 -13.78 86.47 -37.10
C LYS A 203 -15.02 85.57 -37.13
N ASP A 204 -15.56 85.29 -38.32
CA ASP A 204 -16.72 84.41 -38.51
C ASP A 204 -16.39 82.96 -38.15
N SER A 205 -15.16 82.51 -38.42
CA SER A 205 -14.70 81.16 -38.06
C SER A 205 -14.55 80.98 -36.54
N ILE A 206 -14.15 82.03 -35.82
CA ILE A 206 -14.08 82.02 -34.35
C ILE A 206 -15.47 81.91 -33.74
N GLU A 207 -16.45 82.64 -34.28
CA GLU A 207 -17.84 82.62 -33.80
C GLU A 207 -18.49 81.24 -34.02
N MET A 208 -18.31 80.65 -35.22
CA MET A 208 -18.75 79.28 -35.52
C MET A 208 -18.08 78.23 -34.62
N SER A 209 -16.79 78.41 -34.28
CA SER A 209 -16.09 77.51 -33.35
C SER A 209 -16.69 77.57 -31.94
N ARG A 210 -17.02 78.77 -31.47
CA ARG A 210 -17.64 78.98 -30.15
C ARG A 210 -19.05 78.40 -30.09
N GLU A 211 -19.83 78.54 -31.15
CA GLU A 211 -21.16 77.93 -31.26
C GLU A 211 -21.08 76.40 -31.29
N ASN A 212 -20.10 75.84 -32.02
CA ASN A 212 -19.82 74.40 -32.00
C ASN A 212 -19.41 73.88 -30.61
N GLU A 213 -18.66 74.66 -29.84
CA GLU A 213 -18.27 74.29 -28.48
C GLU A 213 -19.46 74.32 -27.52
N TRP A 214 -20.28 75.37 -27.62
CA TRP A 214 -21.54 75.47 -26.87
C TRP A 214 -22.53 74.34 -27.20
N THR A 215 -22.68 73.99 -28.48
CA THR A 215 -23.55 72.87 -28.89
C THR A 215 -23.02 71.53 -28.38
N LYS A 216 -21.69 71.30 -28.37
CA LYS A 216 -21.10 70.10 -27.77
C LYS A 216 -21.35 69.99 -26.27
N GLU A 217 -21.19 71.08 -25.51
CA GLU A 217 -21.53 71.10 -24.08
C GLU A 217 -23.01 70.76 -23.86
N LYS A 218 -23.89 71.38 -24.65
CA LYS A 218 -25.34 71.13 -24.57
C LYS A 218 -25.72 69.70 -24.91
N ILE A 219 -25.09 69.11 -25.94
CA ILE A 219 -25.25 67.69 -26.30
C ILE A 219 -24.76 66.78 -25.16
N SER A 220 -23.64 67.12 -24.50
CA SER A 220 -23.14 66.34 -23.37
C SER A 220 -24.12 66.33 -22.19
N VAL A 221 -24.75 67.46 -21.90
CA VAL A 221 -25.82 67.55 -20.88
C VAL A 221 -27.01 66.69 -21.27
N PHE A 222 -27.52 66.84 -22.50
CA PHE A 222 -28.65 66.03 -22.97
C PHE A 222 -28.35 64.54 -23.01
N SER A 223 -27.11 64.14 -23.34
CA SER A 223 -26.72 62.73 -23.31
C SER A 223 -26.76 62.15 -21.90
N LYS A 224 -26.39 62.94 -20.87
CA LYS A 224 -26.49 62.51 -19.47
C LYS A 224 -27.94 62.38 -19.05
N GLU A 225 -28.78 63.35 -19.40
CA GLU A 225 -30.22 63.32 -19.11
C GLU A 225 -30.91 62.13 -19.81
N LEU A 226 -30.52 61.83 -21.05
CA LEU A 226 -31.02 60.68 -21.80
C LEU A 226 -30.62 59.36 -21.12
N ASN A 227 -29.37 59.23 -20.67
CA ASN A 227 -28.93 58.02 -19.95
C ASN A 227 -29.73 57.82 -18.65
N VAL A 228 -29.94 58.89 -17.87
CA VAL A 228 -30.77 58.82 -16.65
C VAL A 228 -32.22 58.44 -16.98
N LEU A 229 -32.79 59.02 -18.03
CA LEU A 229 -34.14 58.67 -18.48
C LEU A 229 -34.22 57.21 -18.97
N GLN A 230 -33.17 56.73 -19.65
CA GLN A 230 -33.09 55.36 -20.14
C GLN A 230 -32.99 54.37 -18.97
N GLU A 231 -32.21 54.66 -17.93
CA GLU A 231 -32.18 53.89 -16.69
C GLU A 231 -33.58 53.85 -16.03
N TYR A 232 -34.25 55.00 -15.93
CA TYR A 232 -35.60 55.09 -15.37
C TYR A 232 -36.65 54.30 -16.17
N VAL A 233 -36.58 54.34 -17.50
CA VAL A 233 -37.45 53.53 -18.37
C VAL A 233 -37.16 52.05 -18.20
N ALA A 234 -35.89 51.65 -18.12
CA ALA A 234 -35.51 50.25 -17.90
C ALA A 234 -36.04 49.72 -16.55
N ASP A 235 -35.99 50.52 -15.50
CA ASP A 235 -36.56 50.17 -14.19
C ASP A 235 -38.09 50.01 -14.26
N LEU A 236 -38.79 50.93 -14.93
CA LEU A 236 -40.25 50.84 -15.15
C LEU A 236 -40.64 49.63 -16.00
N GLU A 237 -39.88 49.33 -17.05
CA GLU A 237 -40.08 48.13 -17.87
C GLU A 237 -39.89 46.87 -17.04
N GLN A 238 -38.88 46.84 -16.17
CA GLN A 238 -38.65 45.72 -15.26
C GLN A 238 -39.79 45.54 -14.25
N GLU A 239 -40.32 46.63 -13.70
CA GLU A 239 -41.47 46.58 -12.79
C GLU A 239 -42.74 46.10 -13.50
N ASN A 240 -43.00 46.61 -14.71
CA ASN A 240 -44.13 46.17 -15.52
C ASN A 240 -44.04 44.68 -15.87
N ILE A 241 -42.84 44.18 -16.24
CA ILE A 241 -42.62 42.75 -16.46
C ILE A 241 -42.92 41.92 -15.20
N LYS A 242 -42.52 42.39 -14.01
CA LYS A 242 -42.84 41.71 -12.74
C LYS A 242 -44.34 41.69 -12.46
N LEU A 243 -45.04 42.80 -12.68
CA LEU A 243 -46.50 42.89 -12.52
C LEU A 243 -47.23 41.98 -13.51
N MET A 244 -46.80 41.96 -14.77
CA MET A 244 -47.35 41.07 -15.80
C MET A 244 -47.10 39.60 -15.46
N ALA A 245 -45.93 39.26 -14.93
CA ALA A 245 -45.63 37.91 -14.46
C ALA A 245 -46.54 37.51 -13.29
N TYR A 246 -46.75 38.40 -12.32
CA TYR A 246 -47.66 38.18 -11.21
C TYR A 246 -49.12 37.98 -11.66
N LEU A 247 -49.62 38.83 -12.56
CA LEU A 247 -50.96 38.66 -13.14
C LEU A 247 -51.10 37.35 -13.91
N PHE A 248 -50.06 36.95 -14.66
CA PHE A 248 -50.05 35.68 -15.36
C PHE A 248 -50.09 34.49 -14.39
N GLU A 249 -49.36 34.58 -13.28
CA GLU A 249 -49.35 33.55 -12.25
C GLU A 249 -50.68 33.47 -11.51
N CYS A 250 -51.30 34.60 -11.16
CA CYS A 250 -52.65 34.65 -10.61
C CYS A 250 -53.68 34.03 -11.57
N ASN A 251 -53.65 34.39 -12.85
CA ASN A 251 -54.55 33.81 -13.84
C ASN A 251 -54.30 32.30 -14.03
N SER A 252 -53.04 31.86 -14.01
CA SER A 252 -52.69 30.44 -14.06
C SER A 252 -53.21 29.68 -12.82
N GLN A 253 -53.10 30.28 -11.64
CA GLN A 253 -53.67 29.74 -10.40
C GLN A 253 -55.19 29.69 -10.46
N GLU A 254 -55.86 30.75 -10.94
CA GLU A 254 -57.32 30.77 -11.14
C GLU A 254 -57.77 29.68 -12.12
N VAL A 255 -57.08 29.52 -13.26
CA VAL A 255 -57.35 28.44 -14.22
C VAL A 255 -57.12 27.07 -13.59
N SER A 256 -56.07 26.91 -12.78
CA SER A 256 -55.79 25.66 -12.04
C SER A 256 -56.90 25.37 -11.02
N ILE A 257 -57.36 26.39 -10.28
CA ILE A 257 -58.47 26.29 -9.33
C ILE A 257 -59.75 25.91 -10.08
N ILE A 258 -60.09 26.59 -11.18
CA ILE A 258 -61.26 26.27 -12.01
C ILE A 258 -61.16 24.85 -12.56
N ARG A 259 -60.00 24.43 -13.06
CA ARG A 259 -59.76 23.06 -13.53
C ARG A 259 -59.94 22.05 -12.40
N SER A 260 -59.44 22.32 -11.20
CA SER A 260 -59.61 21.45 -10.03
C SER A 260 -61.06 21.35 -9.59
N VAL A 261 -61.82 22.45 -9.62
CA VAL A 261 -63.24 22.48 -9.31
C VAL A 261 -64.05 21.72 -10.35
N ILE A 262 -63.76 21.92 -11.64
CA ILE A 262 -64.37 21.15 -12.73
C ILE A 262 -64.06 19.66 -12.54
N SER A 263 -62.79 19.28 -12.41
CA SER A 263 -62.42 17.88 -12.19
C SER A 263 -63.10 17.27 -10.96
N ASN A 264 -63.19 17.99 -9.85
CA ASN A 264 -63.85 17.50 -8.64
C ASN A 264 -65.39 17.40 -8.79
N GLN A 265 -66.03 18.28 -9.56
CA GLN A 265 -67.46 18.17 -9.87
C GLN A 265 -67.79 17.03 -10.84
N PHE A 266 -66.83 16.60 -11.66
CA PHE A 266 -66.99 15.46 -12.57
C PHE A 266 -66.46 14.12 -12.00
N LEU A 267 -65.77 14.13 -10.85
CA LEU A 267 -65.33 12.91 -10.14
C LEU A 267 -66.44 12.30 -9.27
N ASP A 268 -67.48 13.06 -8.90
CA ASP A 268 -68.63 12.56 -8.14
C ASP A 268 -69.77 12.03 -9.03
N ASN A 269 -69.57 11.91 -10.35
CA ASN A 269 -70.59 11.43 -11.30
C ASN A 269 -70.08 10.18 -12.05
N ASP A 270 -70.17 9.03 -11.39
CA ASP A 270 -69.88 7.67 -11.88
C ASP A 270 -70.86 7.18 -12.98
N ASN A 271 -71.31 8.05 -13.88
CA ASN A 271 -72.07 7.66 -15.07
C ASN A 271 -71.97 8.75 -16.14
N LEU A 272 -71.08 8.53 -17.11
CA LEU A 272 -71.29 8.78 -18.55
C LEU A 272 -69.99 8.42 -19.28
N GLU A 273 -69.78 7.11 -19.47
CA GLU A 273 -69.23 6.67 -20.75
C GLU A 273 -70.11 7.25 -21.87
N GLU A 274 -69.48 7.65 -22.97
CA GLU A 274 -70.13 8.11 -24.20
C GLU A 274 -70.51 9.61 -24.26
N ASN A 275 -69.48 10.48 -24.35
CA ASN A 275 -69.44 11.50 -25.39
C ASN A 275 -68.00 12.03 -25.60
N SER A 276 -67.36 11.39 -26.57
CA SER A 276 -66.05 11.70 -27.11
C SER A 276 -66.11 13.00 -27.95
N ILE A 277 -65.90 14.16 -27.33
CA ILE A 277 -65.35 15.37 -27.98
C ILE A 277 -64.55 16.11 -26.90
N MET A 278 -63.30 16.48 -27.21
CA MET A 278 -62.26 17.15 -26.37
C MET A 278 -61.08 16.28 -25.95
N ASN A 279 -60.85 15.14 -26.62
CA ASN A 279 -59.48 14.73 -26.95
C ASN A 279 -59.03 15.49 -28.20
N VAL A 280 -58.81 16.81 -28.05
CA VAL A 280 -58.04 17.58 -29.04
C VAL A 280 -56.61 17.62 -28.53
N ASP A 281 -55.82 16.85 -29.25
CA ASP A 281 -54.37 16.71 -29.22
C ASP A 281 -53.64 18.01 -28.84
N LEU A 282 -53.18 18.10 -27.59
CA LEU A 282 -52.49 19.25 -27.01
C LEU A 282 -51.08 19.46 -27.60
N ASN A 283 -50.65 18.59 -28.52
CA ASN A 283 -49.37 18.70 -29.24
C ASN A 283 -49.47 19.52 -30.54
N GLN A 284 -50.67 19.81 -31.05
CA GLN A 284 -50.84 20.62 -32.28
C GLN A 284 -51.02 22.12 -32.01
N LEU A 285 -51.26 22.54 -30.75
CA LEU A 285 -51.26 23.96 -30.36
C LEU A 285 -49.88 24.52 -30.01
N GLU A 286 -48.84 23.68 -29.89
CA GLU A 286 -47.45 24.16 -29.80
C GLU A 286 -46.90 24.68 -31.14
N SER A 287 -47.55 24.37 -32.26
CA SER A 287 -47.10 24.72 -33.61
C SER A 287 -47.48 26.13 -34.07
N VAL A 288 -48.33 26.86 -33.34
CA VAL A 288 -48.66 28.28 -33.63
C VAL A 288 -48.45 29.12 -32.38
N ARG A 289 -47.26 29.02 -31.77
CA ARG A 289 -46.75 30.07 -30.88
C ARG A 289 -46.28 31.22 -31.76
N PRO A 290 -46.83 32.45 -31.67
CA PRO A 290 -46.04 33.61 -32.05
C PRO A 290 -44.79 33.55 -31.17
N LYS A 291 -43.60 33.44 -31.79
CA LYS A 291 -42.31 33.45 -31.10
C LYS A 291 -42.32 34.62 -30.13
N SER A 292 -42.47 34.32 -28.85
CA SER A 292 -42.59 35.32 -27.80
C SER A 292 -41.35 36.20 -27.85
N ALA A 293 -41.50 37.51 -27.64
CA ALA A 293 -40.37 38.43 -27.48
C ALA A 293 -39.36 37.92 -26.42
N LEU A 294 -39.81 37.05 -25.52
CA LEU A 294 -39.02 36.33 -24.53
C LEU A 294 -38.05 35.30 -25.15
N ASP A 295 -38.41 34.59 -26.23
CA ASP A 295 -37.49 33.66 -26.93
C ASP A 295 -36.42 34.39 -27.75
N LEU A 296 -36.77 35.54 -28.33
CA LEU A 296 -35.84 36.41 -29.07
C LEU A 296 -34.84 37.10 -28.13
N THR A 297 -35.27 37.45 -26.92
CA THR A 297 -34.40 38.03 -25.88
C THR A 297 -33.55 36.97 -25.19
N ILE A 298 -34.07 35.77 -24.92
CA ILE A 298 -33.26 34.64 -24.43
C ILE A 298 -32.17 34.25 -25.44
N LYS A 299 -32.47 34.23 -26.75
CA LYS A 299 -31.44 34.00 -27.78
C LYS A 299 -30.38 35.11 -27.82
N LYS A 300 -30.78 36.38 -27.72
CA LYS A 300 -29.84 37.51 -27.66
C LYS A 300 -29.01 37.50 -26.37
N LEU A 301 -29.58 37.13 -25.23
CA LEU A 301 -28.85 36.98 -23.97
C LEU A 301 -27.86 35.82 -24.02
N LYS A 302 -28.23 34.68 -24.61
CA LYS A 302 -27.29 33.57 -24.86
C LYS A 302 -26.18 33.93 -25.86
N GLU A 303 -26.46 34.72 -26.90
CA GLU A 303 -25.43 35.24 -27.81
C GLU A 303 -24.50 36.27 -27.16
N ILE A 304 -24.97 37.01 -26.16
CA ILE A 304 -24.16 37.91 -25.35
C ILE A 304 -23.31 37.09 -24.37
N GLU A 305 -23.87 36.08 -23.70
CA GLU A 305 -23.15 35.16 -22.82
C GLU A 305 -22.00 34.44 -23.56
N LEU A 306 -22.26 33.92 -24.77
CA LEU A 306 -21.25 33.29 -25.63
C LEU A 306 -20.15 34.25 -26.13
N LYS A 307 -20.40 35.56 -26.17
CA LYS A 307 -19.37 36.57 -26.50
C LYS A 307 -18.48 36.92 -25.32
N TYR A 308 -18.93 36.69 -24.08
CA TYR A 308 -18.16 36.95 -22.87
C TYR A 308 -17.48 35.70 -22.29
N THR A 309 -17.90 34.48 -22.65
CA THR A 309 -17.26 33.23 -22.17
C THR A 309 -16.15 32.69 -23.07
N ASN A 310 -15.98 33.21 -24.30
CA ASN A 310 -14.94 32.74 -25.23
C ASN A 310 -13.52 33.29 -24.96
N ASN A 311 -13.28 33.94 -23.82
CA ASN A 311 -11.94 34.44 -23.45
C ASN A 311 -11.27 33.70 -22.28
N ASP A 312 -11.91 32.70 -21.66
CA ASP A 312 -11.36 32.01 -20.47
C ASP A 312 -11.23 30.47 -20.60
N GLU A 313 -11.22 29.92 -21.82
CA GLU A 313 -10.91 28.49 -22.05
C GLU A 313 -9.51 28.27 -22.61
N ILE A 314 -8.47 28.54 -21.81
CA ILE A 314 -7.14 27.91 -21.97
C ILE A 314 -6.60 27.52 -20.60
N SER A 315 -6.95 26.32 -20.14
CA SER A 315 -6.09 25.39 -19.37
C SER A 315 -6.93 24.49 -18.47
N ARG A 316 -7.33 23.34 -18.99
CA ARG A 316 -7.45 22.12 -18.18
C ARG A 316 -6.61 21.05 -18.86
N ARG A 317 -5.34 20.96 -18.43
CA ARG A 317 -4.52 19.78 -18.64
C ARG A 317 -5.05 18.70 -17.70
N GLU A 318 -5.42 17.58 -18.29
CA GLU A 318 -5.62 16.31 -17.63
C GLU A 318 -4.34 15.92 -16.86
N TYR A 319 -4.46 15.72 -15.56
CA TYR A 319 -3.53 14.90 -14.80
C TYR A 319 -4.25 13.60 -14.49
N ASP A 320 -3.81 12.58 -15.22
CA ASP A 320 -4.06 11.17 -14.97
C ASP A 320 -3.43 10.82 -13.61
N SER A 321 -4.23 10.43 -12.64
CA SER A 321 -3.80 9.94 -11.32
C SER A 321 -4.48 8.60 -11.09
N ASN A 322 -3.89 7.57 -11.68
CA ASN A 322 -4.09 6.19 -11.23
C ASN A 322 -3.17 5.95 -10.04
N ASP A 323 -3.68 6.16 -8.83
CA ASP A 323 -3.14 5.54 -7.62
C ASP A 323 -4.24 4.69 -6.98
N GLU A 324 -4.15 3.41 -7.30
CA GLU A 324 -4.96 2.31 -6.84
C GLU A 324 -4.66 2.07 -5.34
N GLN A 325 -5.64 2.31 -4.48
CA GLN A 325 -5.56 2.05 -3.05
C GLN A 325 -5.77 0.57 -2.77
N ASP A 326 -4.68 -0.16 -2.52
CA ASP A 326 -4.72 -1.47 -1.86
C ASP A 326 -4.82 -1.25 -0.34
N TYR A 327 -6.01 -1.51 0.21
CA TYR A 327 -6.24 -1.67 1.64
C TYR A 327 -5.96 -3.12 2.02
N ASP A 328 -4.82 -3.37 2.69
CA ASP A 328 -4.53 -4.66 3.30
C ASP A 328 -4.63 -4.61 4.83
N ASP A 329 -5.38 -5.57 5.35
CA ASP A 329 -5.84 -5.76 6.71
C ASP A 329 -4.73 -5.81 7.78
N ALA A 330 -4.73 -4.85 8.71
CA ALA A 330 -3.96 -4.92 9.94
C ALA A 330 -4.75 -5.61 11.07
N LYS A 331 -4.45 -6.88 11.37
CA LYS A 331 -4.82 -7.53 12.64
C LYS A 331 -3.82 -7.16 13.76
N PRO A 332 -4.27 -6.87 14.99
CA PRO A 332 -3.37 -6.53 16.08
C PRO A 332 -2.80 -7.80 16.74
N ASN A 333 -1.51 -8.07 16.52
CA ASN A 333 -0.76 -9.06 17.30
C ASN A 333 -0.09 -8.39 18.51
N GLN A 334 -0.61 -8.68 19.70
CA GLN A 334 0.01 -8.31 20.97
C GLN A 334 1.35 -9.03 21.15
N LYS A 335 2.47 -8.33 20.99
CA LYS A 335 3.80 -8.81 21.42
C LYS A 335 4.21 -8.10 22.71
N LYS A 336 4.38 -8.87 23.78
CA LYS A 336 4.95 -8.43 25.05
C LYS A 336 6.40 -8.00 24.83
N LEU A 337 6.70 -6.74 25.11
CA LEU A 337 8.06 -6.19 25.16
C LEU A 337 8.69 -6.55 26.51
N TYR A 338 9.83 -7.23 26.48
CA TYR A 338 10.76 -7.28 27.60
C TYR A 338 11.89 -6.29 27.32
N LEU A 339 12.09 -5.35 28.23
CA LEU A 339 13.19 -4.39 28.24
C LEU A 339 14.37 -5.04 28.95
N ASP A 340 15.44 -5.35 28.21
CA ASP A 340 16.73 -5.69 28.79
C ASP A 340 17.67 -4.50 28.58
N GLY A 341 18.07 -3.86 29.69
CA GLY A 341 18.82 -2.61 29.69
C GLY A 341 20.31 -2.86 29.83
N HIS A 342 21.07 -2.72 28.75
CA HIS A 342 22.54 -2.64 28.84
C HIS A 342 23.02 -1.20 28.96
N LYS A 343 23.83 -0.93 29.99
CA LYS A 343 24.43 0.36 30.30
C LYS A 343 25.43 0.74 29.19
N LYS A 344 25.12 1.80 28.44
CA LYS A 344 25.99 2.34 27.38
C LYS A 344 27.03 3.27 28.01
N GLU A 345 28.31 2.98 27.81
CA GLU A 345 29.40 3.88 28.23
C GLU A 345 29.43 5.12 27.34
N LEU A 346 29.48 6.30 27.96
CA LEU A 346 29.56 7.58 27.27
C LEU A 346 30.91 7.70 26.57
N ILE A 347 30.86 7.92 25.26
CA ILE A 347 32.02 8.22 24.41
C ILE A 347 32.68 9.48 24.96
N ARG A 348 33.94 9.37 25.41
CA ARG A 348 34.78 10.55 25.68
C ARG A 348 35.07 11.23 24.36
N GLN A 349 34.72 12.51 24.24
CA GLN A 349 35.09 13.34 23.10
C GLN A 349 36.62 13.42 23.00
N SER A 350 37.16 13.21 21.79
CA SER A 350 38.56 13.45 21.48
C SER A 350 38.88 14.94 21.68
N SER A 351 39.97 15.24 22.36
CA SER A 351 40.47 16.61 22.52
C SER A 351 40.74 17.23 21.15
N VAL A 352 40.17 18.41 20.93
CA VAL A 352 40.43 19.31 19.79
C VAL A 352 41.94 19.45 19.60
N THR A 353 42.40 19.18 18.39
CA THR A 353 43.81 19.32 18.00
C THR A 353 44.22 20.79 17.94
N ASP A 354 45.47 21.11 18.30
CA ASP A 354 45.99 22.48 18.41
C ASP A 354 45.81 23.31 17.11
N GLU A 355 45.69 22.64 15.97
CA GLU A 355 45.43 23.25 14.65
C GLU A 355 44.01 23.83 14.52
N GLU A 356 42.99 23.19 15.13
CA GLU A 356 41.61 23.70 15.14
C GLU A 356 41.46 24.90 16.09
N TYR A 357 42.26 24.94 17.16
CA TYR A 357 42.31 26.07 18.08
C TYR A 357 42.89 27.33 17.41
N GLN A 358 43.86 27.15 16.51
CA GLN A 358 44.45 28.24 15.73
C GLN A 358 43.51 28.76 14.63
N ALA A 359 42.69 27.88 14.04
CA ALA A 359 41.70 28.27 13.05
C ALA A 359 40.56 29.14 13.63
N GLN A 360 40.15 28.90 14.88
CA GLN A 360 39.09 29.68 15.53
C GLN A 360 39.52 31.10 15.95
N HIS A 361 40.83 31.35 16.09
CA HIS A 361 41.36 32.65 16.50
C HIS A 361 41.83 33.54 15.34
N ASN A 362 41.70 33.08 14.09
CA ASN A 362 42.23 33.83 12.95
C ASN A 362 41.19 34.86 12.44
N THR A 363 41.43 36.14 12.73
CA THR A 363 40.60 37.27 12.33
C THR A 363 40.77 37.56 10.84
N GLY A 364 40.02 36.85 10.00
CA GLY A 364 39.44 37.31 8.72
C GLY A 364 40.30 37.88 7.59
N GLU A 365 41.59 38.18 7.76
CA GLU A 365 42.37 38.91 6.73
C GLU A 365 43.24 38.00 5.84
N PHE A 366 43.52 36.76 6.24
CA PHE A 366 44.18 35.78 5.38
C PHE A 366 43.63 34.38 5.63
N TRP A 367 42.97 33.81 4.62
CA TRP A 367 42.66 32.38 4.60
C TRP A 367 43.98 31.60 4.50
N PRO A 368 44.29 30.68 5.43
CA PRO A 368 45.48 29.85 5.30
C PRO A 368 45.23 28.85 4.18
N ILE A 369 45.83 29.09 3.02
CA ILE A 369 45.91 28.08 1.96
C ILE A 369 46.78 26.95 2.52
N THR A 370 46.18 25.83 2.89
CA THR A 370 46.92 24.67 3.39
C THR A 370 47.74 24.03 2.25
N GLN A 371 48.87 23.40 2.58
CA GLN A 371 49.69 22.69 1.59
C GLN A 371 48.89 21.62 0.83
N GLU A 372 47.86 21.05 1.46
CA GLU A 372 46.95 20.10 0.82
C GLU A 372 46.11 20.75 -0.29
N MET A 373 45.63 21.98 -0.09
CA MET A 373 44.89 22.72 -1.13
C MET A 373 45.76 23.02 -2.34
N LEU A 374 47.02 23.42 -2.15
CA LEU A 374 47.98 23.61 -3.25
C LEU A 374 48.27 22.30 -4.00
N ASN A 375 48.41 21.20 -3.26
CA ASN A 375 48.68 19.89 -3.86
C ASN A 375 47.48 19.31 -4.62
N SER A 376 46.24 19.63 -4.21
CA SER A 376 45.03 19.23 -4.96
C SER A 376 44.92 19.92 -6.33
N ILE A 377 45.38 21.17 -6.44
CA ILE A 377 45.35 21.93 -7.71
C ILE A 377 46.39 21.35 -8.68
N LEU A 378 47.59 21.02 -8.20
CA LEU A 378 48.66 20.42 -9.00
C LEU A 378 48.35 19.01 -9.52
N LYS A 379 47.51 18.24 -8.80
CA LYS A 379 47.07 16.90 -9.25
C LYS A 379 45.95 16.92 -10.29
N SER A 380 45.39 18.09 -10.61
CA SER A 380 44.29 18.23 -11.57
C SER A 380 44.72 18.61 -13.00
N LYS A 381 46.02 18.64 -13.29
CA LYS A 381 46.58 18.89 -14.64
C LYS A 381 47.17 17.65 -15.29
#